data_AF-A0A455SFB7-F1
#
_entry.id   AF-A0A455SFB7-F1
#
_cell.length_a   1.000
_cell.length_b   1.000
_cell.length_c   1.000
_cell.angle_alpha   90.00
_cell.angle_beta   90.00
_cell.angle_gamma   90.00
#
_symmetry.space_group_name_H-M   'P 1'
#
loop_
_entity.id
_entity.type
_entity.pdbx_description
1 polymer ?
#
loop_
_entity_poly.entity_id
_entity_poly.type
_entity_poly.pdbx_seq_one_letter_code
_entity_poly.pdbx_strand_id
1 'polypeptide(L)'
;MFNPQNGQDRAPQAPLRPGGGQFSAPKAPPLPGRGAAGAVPRHFIVRHLWFMGAFFILFLAYLIFLQTRSDITQNTVLRGISDLFVLTGAVIGAVTSLYVALFKVRKAHQTSPGVMTGRGWIAWTFIGAAITSYAIGQAIWTWYDFSVPSELLPYPAAYDIFYILVYPLSWVGVALLIPRSSSGAQRTRLLIDAGIAVASIVAISWYFVLGPRIAVLSGSLNAKIVSLAYPIGDLSLCIAAALLLFGISGGHTLRSSIRWLTIGVTWLAITDFLYGYLQMVGTYHTGLIQDIGWPMSWLFLALAAYEYTRDLASLTGQRVEDASTSGRLSTVSAVSRAIAPTLLAVLTCALLIFGVAIPGNAPFVQVFIVCAALLLFPLVRQILTIIDNMLLNERLRTALDQSQQAFQQSQQDLLNTSMRAEQYEELRAGIENIQAVHAQLAKGDLSTRAEAEGPLAPVAHSLNLLIERMNRWAQYAQVNKTLEQEATLLNRVLENLSEGNVTVSLPTARSGRSTGHALLAVMRLQNRLTMRFGRLRDLADLAQKNCLMTAEVIQRLKQVLQSGSFSREQAIALQEGVQLFERRLANMQQLMQELRQQVDLYHQPSHPDGVEGRLIGGR
;
A
#
# COMPACT_ATOMS: atom_id res chain seq x y z
N MET A 1 2.32 -53.24 15.29
CA MET A 1 3.56 -53.49 14.54
C MET A 1 4.61 -52.52 15.06
N PHE A 2 5.41 -53.00 16.00
CA PHE A 2 6.62 -52.35 16.53
C PHE A 2 7.67 -52.28 15.40
N ASN A 3 8.46 -51.21 15.30
CA ASN A 3 9.85 -51.25 15.75
C ASN A 3 10.50 -49.84 15.75
N PRO A 4 11.10 -49.39 16.87
CA PRO A 4 11.94 -48.21 17.00
C PRO A 4 13.43 -48.56 16.83
N GLN A 5 14.31 -47.56 16.66
CA GLN A 5 15.67 -47.52 17.24
C GLN A 5 16.47 -46.31 16.71
N ASN A 6 16.75 -45.35 17.60
CA ASN A 6 18.12 -45.07 18.07
C ASN A 6 18.13 -43.78 18.89
N GLY A 7 18.29 -43.93 20.19
CA GLY A 7 18.75 -42.86 21.07
C GLY A 7 20.26 -42.93 21.23
N GLN A 8 20.90 -41.78 21.43
CA GLN A 8 22.06 -41.65 22.30
C GLN A 8 22.26 -40.19 22.71
N ASP A 9 22.63 -40.04 23.98
CA ASP A 9 22.71 -38.84 24.80
C ASP A 9 23.71 -37.77 24.35
N ARG A 10 23.42 -36.50 24.68
CA ARG A 10 24.27 -35.58 25.48
C ARG A 10 23.70 -34.15 25.50
N ALA A 11 23.52 -33.59 26.69
CA ALA A 11 23.47 -32.14 26.97
C ALA A 11 24.88 -31.66 27.42
N PRO A 12 25.16 -30.37 27.70
CA PRO A 12 24.59 -29.09 27.24
C PRO A 12 25.68 -28.14 26.68
N GLN A 13 25.36 -27.19 25.79
CA GLN A 13 26.24 -26.03 25.50
C GLN A 13 25.47 -24.72 25.32
N ALA A 14 26.06 -23.67 25.90
CA ALA A 14 25.57 -22.31 26.08
C ALA A 14 25.54 -21.49 24.75
N PRO A 15 24.98 -20.27 24.73
CA PRO A 15 24.46 -19.63 23.53
C PRO A 15 25.55 -18.96 22.69
N LEU A 16 25.59 -19.28 21.40
CA LEU A 16 26.33 -18.54 20.39
C LEU A 16 25.37 -17.62 19.62
N ARG A 17 25.39 -16.32 19.92
CA ARG A 17 25.13 -15.29 18.90
C ARG A 17 26.31 -15.36 17.92
N PRO A 18 26.08 -15.37 16.60
CA PRO A 18 26.17 -14.09 15.88
C PRO A 18 25.33 -14.00 14.59
N GLY A 19 25.22 -12.78 14.08
CA GLY A 19 25.21 -12.55 12.64
C GLY A 19 23.88 -12.12 12.05
N GLY A 20 23.76 -10.82 11.77
CA GLY A 20 22.68 -10.28 10.96
C GLY A 20 22.63 -10.93 9.58
N GLY A 21 21.55 -11.64 9.30
CA GLY A 21 21.20 -12.13 7.98
C GLY A 21 20.20 -11.19 7.33
N GLN A 22 20.67 -10.38 6.37
CA GLN A 22 19.81 -9.76 5.37
C GLN A 22 19.02 -10.86 4.66
N PHE A 23 17.70 -10.83 4.79
CA PHE A 23 16.80 -11.63 3.97
C PHE A 23 17.01 -11.25 2.50
N SER A 24 17.74 -12.10 1.78
CA SER A 24 17.89 -12.00 0.33
C SER A 24 16.63 -12.55 -0.32
N ALA A 25 15.84 -11.66 -0.92
CA ALA A 25 14.73 -12.05 -1.78
C ALA A 25 15.25 -12.94 -2.94
N PRO A 26 14.48 -13.95 -3.39
CA PRO A 26 14.92 -14.84 -4.45
C PRO A 26 15.14 -14.04 -5.75
N LYS A 27 16.38 -14.09 -6.27
CA LYS A 27 16.73 -13.57 -7.59
C LYS A 27 15.84 -14.22 -8.64
N ALA A 28 14.98 -13.41 -9.26
CA ALA A 28 14.28 -13.80 -10.48
C ALA A 28 15.30 -14.28 -11.54
N PRO A 29 14.95 -15.30 -12.34
CA PRO A 29 15.85 -15.80 -13.37
C PRO A 29 16.20 -14.67 -14.35
N PRO A 30 17.45 -14.62 -14.87
CA PRO A 30 17.86 -13.59 -15.81
C PRO A 30 17.00 -13.73 -17.07
N LEU A 31 16.23 -12.68 -17.38
CA LEU A 31 15.53 -12.57 -18.65
C LEU A 31 16.55 -12.74 -19.80
N PRO A 32 16.25 -13.54 -20.84
CA PRO A 32 17.14 -13.69 -21.98
C PRO A 32 17.41 -12.32 -22.61
N GLY A 33 18.67 -12.10 -22.96
CA GLY A 33 19.27 -10.81 -23.27
C GLY A 33 18.34 -9.81 -23.95
N ARG A 34 18.09 -8.70 -23.26
CA ARG A 34 17.69 -7.43 -23.88
C ARG A 34 18.82 -6.99 -24.81
N GLY A 35 18.84 -7.55 -26.02
CA GLY A 35 19.54 -6.94 -27.14
C GLY A 35 18.99 -5.53 -27.25
N ALA A 36 19.84 -4.53 -27.05
CA ALA A 36 19.54 -3.15 -27.34
C ALA A 36 18.93 -3.09 -28.73
N ALA A 37 17.60 -2.94 -28.81
CA ALA A 37 16.89 -2.84 -30.06
C ALA A 37 17.28 -1.52 -30.71
N GLY A 38 18.37 -1.54 -31.47
CA GLY A 38 18.69 -0.60 -32.54
C GLY A 38 18.61 0.89 -32.22
N ALA A 39 18.85 1.34 -30.98
CA ALA A 39 18.96 2.76 -30.69
C ALA A 39 20.20 3.29 -31.44
N VAL A 40 19.97 4.05 -32.51
CA VAL A 40 21.08 4.58 -33.30
C VAL A 40 21.85 5.58 -32.42
N PRO A 41 23.19 5.44 -32.30
CA PRO A 41 23.94 6.27 -31.37
C PRO A 41 23.80 7.77 -31.68
N ARG A 42 23.62 8.58 -30.62
CA ARG A 42 23.45 10.05 -30.71
C ARG A 42 24.59 10.75 -31.46
N HIS A 43 25.80 10.18 -31.45
CA HIS A 43 26.97 10.70 -32.19
C HIS A 43 26.81 10.66 -33.70
N PHE A 44 26.01 9.74 -34.24
CA PHE A 44 25.82 9.58 -35.68
C PHE A 44 24.90 10.67 -36.27
N ILE A 45 23.89 11.13 -35.51
CA ILE A 45 23.01 12.26 -35.88
C ILE A 45 23.79 13.55 -35.96
N VAL A 46 24.60 13.80 -34.94
CA VAL A 46 25.45 14.99 -34.88
C VAL A 46 26.38 14.99 -36.10
N ARG A 47 26.97 13.83 -36.45
CA ARG A 47 27.80 13.70 -37.66
C ARG A 47 27.03 13.94 -38.96
N HIS A 48 25.79 13.45 -39.09
CA HIS A 48 24.94 13.71 -40.26
C HIS A 48 24.52 15.19 -40.37
N LEU A 49 24.16 15.83 -39.27
CA LEU A 49 23.83 17.26 -39.23
C LEU A 49 25.04 18.13 -39.56
N TRP A 50 26.23 17.78 -39.06
CA TRP A 50 27.48 18.44 -39.44
C TRP A 50 27.76 18.27 -40.93
N PHE A 51 27.55 17.07 -41.48
CA PHE A 51 27.72 16.84 -42.91
C PHE A 51 26.72 17.64 -43.76
N MET A 52 25.44 17.69 -43.38
CA MET A 52 24.43 18.53 -44.04
C MET A 52 24.79 20.01 -43.95
N GLY A 53 25.23 20.48 -42.78
CA GLY A 53 25.67 21.86 -42.58
C GLY A 53 26.90 22.21 -43.40
N ALA A 54 27.89 21.31 -43.47
CA ALA A 54 29.08 21.49 -44.28
C ALA A 54 28.75 21.51 -45.79
N PHE A 55 27.90 20.59 -46.25
CA PHE A 55 27.40 20.57 -47.63
C PHE A 55 26.67 21.87 -47.97
N PHE A 56 25.80 22.36 -47.07
CA PHE A 56 25.08 23.62 -47.24
C PHE A 56 26.03 24.82 -47.32
N ILE A 57 26.97 24.94 -46.39
CA ILE A 57 27.94 26.06 -46.38
C ILE A 57 28.80 26.02 -47.64
N LEU A 58 29.26 24.85 -48.07
CA LEU A 58 30.06 24.68 -49.28
C LEU A 58 29.27 25.09 -50.53
N PHE A 59 28.04 24.60 -50.67
CA PHE A 59 27.22 24.93 -51.84
C PHE A 59 26.79 26.41 -51.82
N LEU A 60 26.44 26.96 -50.66
CA LEU A 60 26.11 28.37 -50.52
C LEU A 60 27.30 29.27 -50.88
N ALA A 61 28.50 28.93 -50.41
CA ALA A 61 29.72 29.65 -50.77
C ALA A 61 29.98 29.60 -52.28
N TYR A 62 29.73 28.45 -52.91
CA TYR A 62 29.81 28.30 -54.35
C TYR A 62 28.77 29.15 -55.10
N LEU A 63 27.51 29.17 -54.65
CA LEU A 63 26.46 30.01 -55.23
C LEU A 63 26.72 31.51 -55.07
N ILE A 64 27.29 31.94 -53.94
CA ILE A 64 27.73 33.33 -53.72
C ILE A 64 28.86 33.68 -54.68
N PHE A 65 29.84 32.78 -54.86
CA PHE A 65 30.88 32.96 -55.87
C PHE A 65 30.28 33.10 -57.26
N LEU A 66 29.29 32.29 -57.61
CA LEU A 66 28.57 32.37 -58.88
C LEU A 66 27.85 33.72 -59.09
N GLN A 67 27.36 34.38 -58.04
CA GLN A 67 26.77 35.72 -58.17
C GLN A 67 27.79 36.81 -58.58
N THR A 68 29.09 36.56 -58.42
CA THR A 68 30.15 37.49 -58.86
C THR A 68 30.51 37.33 -60.33
N ARG A 69 29.95 36.32 -61.01
CA ARG A 69 30.30 35.92 -62.38
C ARG A 69 29.19 36.32 -63.36
N SER A 70 29.50 37.21 -64.31
CA SER A 70 28.57 37.61 -65.37
C SER A 70 28.47 36.61 -66.52
N ASP A 71 29.41 35.67 -66.63
CA ASP A 71 29.47 34.66 -67.70
C ASP A 71 28.67 33.39 -67.41
N ILE A 72 27.94 33.33 -66.29
CA ILE A 72 27.31 32.10 -65.79
C ILE A 72 26.31 31.47 -66.76
N THR A 73 25.50 32.30 -67.45
CA THR A 73 24.47 31.82 -68.39
C THR A 73 25.10 31.12 -69.60
N GLN A 74 26.30 31.53 -70.00
CA GLN A 74 27.04 30.97 -71.13
C GLN A 74 27.98 29.82 -70.70
N ASN A 75 28.43 29.81 -69.45
CA ASN A 75 29.44 28.88 -68.95
C ASN A 75 28.81 27.54 -68.49
N THR A 76 28.80 26.55 -69.39
CA THR A 76 28.24 25.21 -69.13
C THR A 76 28.89 24.48 -67.97
N VAL A 77 30.19 24.71 -67.72
CA VAL A 77 30.92 24.04 -66.62
C VAL A 77 30.44 24.55 -65.26
N LEU A 78 30.28 25.87 -65.10
CA LEU A 78 29.81 26.45 -63.85
C LEU A 78 28.36 26.04 -63.54
N ARG A 79 27.48 26.06 -64.55
CA ARG A 79 26.11 25.56 -64.42
C ARG A 79 26.08 24.07 -64.05
N GLY A 80 26.86 23.25 -64.75
CA GLY A 80 26.97 21.82 -64.49
C GLY A 80 27.46 21.46 -63.09
N ILE A 81 28.36 22.25 -62.50
CA ILE A 81 28.78 22.06 -61.10
C ILE A 81 27.61 22.37 -60.14
N SER A 82 26.85 23.45 -60.38
CA SER A 82 25.66 23.78 -59.59
C SER A 82 24.63 22.65 -59.62
N ASP A 83 24.34 22.15 -60.82
CA ASP A 83 23.47 21.01 -61.05
C ASP A 83 23.96 19.74 -60.33
N LEU A 84 25.27 19.50 -60.32
CA LEU A 84 25.86 18.37 -59.62
C LEU A 84 25.65 18.46 -58.11
N PHE A 85 25.67 19.66 -57.52
CA PHE A 85 25.30 19.85 -56.12
C PHE A 85 23.84 19.49 -55.87
N VAL A 86 22.91 19.97 -56.72
CA VAL A 86 21.48 19.64 -56.61
C VAL A 86 21.26 18.13 -56.72
N LEU A 87 21.90 17.48 -57.71
CA LEU A 87 21.85 16.03 -57.90
C LEU A 87 22.43 15.28 -56.71
N THR A 88 23.59 15.71 -56.20
CA THR A 88 24.25 15.07 -55.06
C THR A 88 23.38 15.13 -53.81
N GLY A 89 22.73 16.27 -53.54
CA GLY A 89 21.80 16.39 -52.42
C GLY A 89 20.60 15.44 -52.55
N ALA A 90 20.03 15.32 -53.75
CA ALA A 90 18.94 14.38 -54.02
C ALA A 90 19.38 12.91 -53.87
N VAL A 91 20.56 12.54 -54.40
CA VAL A 91 21.12 11.18 -54.28
C VAL A 91 21.36 10.82 -52.82
N ILE A 92 21.95 11.73 -52.03
CA ILE A 92 22.14 11.52 -50.59
C ILE A 92 20.79 11.36 -49.89
N GLY A 93 19.81 12.19 -50.24
CA GLY A 93 18.46 12.12 -49.69
C GLY A 93 17.78 10.78 -49.97
N ALA A 94 17.87 10.31 -51.22
CA ALA A 94 17.30 9.05 -51.69
C ALA A 94 17.98 7.84 -51.02
N VAL A 95 19.31 7.79 -51.05
CA VAL A 95 20.10 6.70 -50.46
C VAL A 95 19.82 6.59 -48.96
N THR A 96 19.83 7.71 -48.22
CA THR A 96 19.55 7.69 -46.78
C THR A 96 18.12 7.25 -46.48
N SER A 97 17.13 7.78 -47.20
CA SER A 97 15.72 7.43 -46.99
C SER A 97 15.44 5.95 -47.29
N LEU A 98 15.96 5.43 -48.41
CA LEU A 98 15.84 4.02 -48.78
C LEU A 98 16.62 3.10 -47.84
N TYR A 99 17.84 3.48 -47.44
CA TYR A 99 18.62 2.73 -46.46
C TYR A 99 17.87 2.59 -45.14
N VAL A 100 17.32 3.70 -44.63
CA VAL A 100 16.54 3.69 -43.40
C VAL A 100 15.29 2.83 -43.55
N ALA A 101 14.53 2.98 -44.64
CA ALA A 101 13.33 2.18 -44.89
C ALA A 101 13.64 0.67 -44.94
N LEU A 102 14.60 0.27 -45.77
CA LEU A 102 14.87 -1.13 -46.11
C LEU A 102 15.69 -1.89 -45.06
N PHE A 103 16.60 -1.22 -44.34
CA PHE A 103 17.50 -1.88 -43.39
C PHE A 103 17.18 -1.60 -41.93
N LYS A 104 16.67 -0.39 -41.58
CA LYS A 104 16.36 -0.05 -40.19
C LYS A 104 14.90 -0.33 -39.86
N VAL A 105 13.96 0.27 -40.59
CA VAL A 105 12.52 0.16 -40.30
C VAL A 105 11.99 -1.23 -40.65
N ARG A 106 12.39 -1.80 -41.79
CA ARG A 106 12.03 -3.18 -42.16
C ARG A 106 12.57 -4.21 -41.18
N LYS A 107 13.81 -4.04 -40.68
CA LYS A 107 14.36 -4.91 -39.62
C LYS A 107 13.57 -4.77 -38.32
N ALA A 108 13.22 -3.54 -37.93
CA ALA A 108 12.36 -3.29 -36.77
C ALA A 108 10.98 -3.96 -36.91
N HIS A 109 10.39 -3.94 -38.12
CA HIS A 109 9.15 -4.65 -38.44
C HIS A 109 9.29 -6.17 -38.33
N GLN A 110 10.43 -6.74 -38.76
CA GLN A 110 10.70 -8.18 -38.65
C GLN A 110 10.87 -8.64 -37.20
N THR A 111 11.52 -7.82 -36.35
CA THR A 111 11.71 -8.14 -34.92
C THR A 111 10.48 -7.87 -34.07
N SER A 112 9.66 -6.88 -34.44
CA SER A 112 8.44 -6.51 -33.72
C SER A 112 7.37 -6.05 -34.73
N PRO A 113 6.60 -6.98 -35.29
CA PRO A 113 5.56 -6.68 -36.26
C PRO A 113 4.45 -5.89 -35.57
N GLY A 114 4.36 -4.61 -35.90
CA GLY A 114 3.32 -3.70 -35.45
C GLY A 114 2.84 -2.85 -36.60
N VAL A 115 1.61 -2.34 -36.51
CA VAL A 115 0.98 -1.55 -37.59
C VAL A 115 1.83 -0.33 -37.99
N MET A 116 2.51 0.31 -37.03
CA MET A 116 3.41 1.45 -37.29
C MET A 116 4.74 1.05 -37.95
N THR A 117 5.33 -0.09 -37.59
CA THR A 117 6.58 -0.54 -38.23
C THR A 117 6.31 -1.05 -39.64
N GLY A 118 5.18 -1.72 -39.87
CA GLY A 118 4.76 -2.26 -41.17
C GLY A 118 4.40 -1.17 -42.18
N ARG A 119 3.61 -0.17 -41.78
CA ARG A 119 3.28 0.96 -42.66
C ARG A 119 4.47 1.89 -42.85
N GLY A 120 5.31 2.02 -41.82
CA GLY A 120 6.49 2.88 -41.83
C GLY A 120 7.53 2.52 -42.88
N TRP A 121 7.92 1.25 -43.02
CA TRP A 121 8.94 0.90 -44.01
C TRP A 121 8.43 1.11 -45.44
N ILE A 122 7.16 0.80 -45.71
CA ILE A 122 6.52 1.06 -47.01
C ILE A 122 6.47 2.56 -47.27
N ALA A 123 6.03 3.36 -46.28
CA ALA A 123 5.94 4.81 -46.38
C ALA A 123 7.28 5.44 -46.79
N TRP A 124 8.35 5.11 -46.07
CA TRP A 124 9.69 5.64 -46.34
C TRP A 124 10.32 5.06 -47.62
N THR A 125 9.91 3.87 -48.07
CA THR A 125 10.29 3.38 -49.40
C THR A 125 9.65 4.21 -50.51
N PHE A 126 8.37 4.57 -50.38
CA PHE A 126 7.70 5.45 -51.36
C PHE A 126 8.27 6.88 -51.35
N ILE A 127 8.57 7.43 -50.17
CA ILE A 127 9.27 8.73 -50.07
C ILE A 127 10.67 8.62 -50.69
N GLY A 128 11.44 7.59 -50.36
CA GLY A 128 12.75 7.36 -50.97
C GLY A 128 12.69 7.21 -52.50
N ALA A 129 11.70 6.49 -53.02
CA ALA A 129 11.45 6.37 -54.45
C ALA A 129 11.07 7.70 -55.10
N ALA A 130 10.32 8.56 -54.40
CA ALA A 130 10.04 9.92 -54.87
C ALA A 130 11.32 10.73 -55.04
N ILE A 131 12.22 10.69 -54.04
CA ILE A 131 13.52 11.38 -54.12
C ILE A 131 14.39 10.78 -55.23
N THR A 132 14.36 9.45 -55.42
CA THR A 132 15.05 8.79 -56.54
C THR A 132 14.49 9.26 -57.88
N SER A 133 13.18 9.40 -58.01
CA SER A 133 12.53 9.95 -59.20
C SER A 133 13.04 11.37 -59.46
N TYR A 134 13.07 12.23 -58.45
CA TYR A 134 13.66 13.57 -58.58
C TYR A 134 15.12 13.51 -59.03
N ALA A 135 15.95 12.64 -58.45
CA ALA A 135 17.35 12.52 -58.83
C ALA A 135 17.54 12.08 -60.30
N ILE A 136 16.67 11.20 -60.81
CA ILE A 136 16.66 10.83 -62.24
C ILE A 136 16.26 12.04 -63.09
N GLY A 137 15.20 12.75 -62.70
CA GLY A 137 14.78 14.00 -63.35
C GLY A 137 15.91 15.03 -63.39
N GLN A 138 16.61 15.21 -62.27
CA GLN A 138 17.75 16.13 -62.15
C GLN A 138 18.92 15.70 -63.05
N ALA A 139 19.24 14.41 -63.12
CA ALA A 139 20.30 13.95 -64.03
C ALA A 139 19.95 14.21 -65.51
N ILE A 140 18.68 14.03 -65.87
CA ILE A 140 18.17 14.37 -67.21
C ILE A 140 18.25 15.89 -67.41
N TRP A 141 17.77 16.70 -66.46
CA TRP A 141 17.88 18.16 -66.51
C TRP A 141 19.33 18.61 -66.72
N THR A 142 20.28 18.08 -65.95
CA THR A 142 21.72 18.41 -66.10
C THR A 142 22.25 18.08 -67.48
N TRP A 143 21.80 16.96 -68.06
CA TRP A 143 22.16 16.63 -69.44
C TRP A 143 21.56 17.63 -70.45
N TYR A 144 20.30 18.04 -70.26
CA TYR A 144 19.65 19.06 -71.08
C TYR A 144 20.32 20.43 -70.92
N ASP A 145 20.59 20.91 -69.71
CA ASP A 145 21.22 22.21 -69.43
C ASP A 145 22.64 22.30 -70.01
N PHE A 146 23.34 21.15 -70.08
CA PHE A 146 24.63 21.00 -70.73
C PHE A 146 24.55 20.93 -72.26
N SER A 147 23.58 20.19 -72.80
CA SER A 147 23.58 19.78 -74.22
C SER A 147 22.68 20.63 -75.12
N VAL A 148 21.70 21.33 -74.55
CA VAL A 148 20.67 22.08 -75.27
C VAL A 148 20.72 23.55 -74.86
N PRO A 149 20.82 24.50 -75.82
CA PRO A 149 20.70 25.92 -75.51
C PRO A 149 19.36 26.24 -74.86
N SER A 150 19.34 27.16 -73.89
CA SER A 150 18.16 27.45 -73.07
C SER A 150 16.91 27.82 -73.88
N GLU A 151 17.09 28.44 -75.05
CA GLU A 151 16.02 28.87 -75.96
C GLU A 151 15.33 27.71 -76.71
N LEU A 152 16.00 26.56 -76.82
CA LEU A 152 15.55 25.38 -77.56
C LEU A 152 15.08 24.25 -76.62
N LEU A 153 15.04 24.50 -75.32
CA LEU A 153 14.56 23.53 -74.33
C LEU A 153 13.09 23.19 -74.61
N PRO A 154 12.76 21.91 -74.86
CA PRO A 154 11.38 21.51 -75.06
C PRO A 154 10.60 21.66 -73.76
N TYR A 155 9.36 22.17 -73.81
CA TYR A 155 8.46 22.21 -72.67
C TYR A 155 7.09 21.64 -73.03
N PRO A 156 6.61 20.59 -72.35
CA PRO A 156 7.30 19.79 -71.32
C PRO A 156 8.41 18.87 -71.89
N ALA A 157 9.36 18.47 -71.05
CA ALA A 157 10.51 17.62 -71.36
C ALA A 157 10.49 16.27 -70.63
N ALA A 158 11.48 15.42 -70.92
CA ALA A 158 11.60 14.11 -70.29
C ALA A 158 11.81 14.17 -68.76
N TYR A 159 12.50 15.19 -68.24
CA TYR A 159 12.69 15.35 -66.80
C TYR A 159 11.37 15.67 -66.06
N ASP A 160 10.40 16.32 -66.71
CA ASP A 160 9.11 16.68 -66.10
C ASP A 160 8.32 15.43 -65.67
N ILE A 161 8.46 14.31 -66.39
CA ILE A 161 7.81 13.04 -66.03
C ILE A 161 8.28 12.58 -64.66
N PHE A 162 9.59 12.65 -64.43
CA PHE A 162 10.22 12.20 -63.20
C PHE A 162 9.99 13.17 -62.04
N TYR A 163 9.97 14.48 -62.30
CA TYR A 163 9.61 15.47 -61.31
C TYR A 163 8.14 15.37 -60.90
N ILE A 164 7.21 15.19 -61.84
CA ILE A 164 5.78 15.01 -61.52
C ILE A 164 5.55 13.73 -60.71
N LEU A 165 6.28 12.65 -61.00
CA LEU A 165 6.15 11.37 -60.27
C LEU A 165 6.54 11.48 -58.79
N VAL A 166 7.30 12.51 -58.39
CA VAL A 166 7.60 12.83 -56.98
C VAL A 166 6.31 12.98 -56.18
N TYR A 167 5.29 13.65 -56.74
CA TYR A 167 4.06 13.97 -56.04
C TYR A 167 3.25 12.73 -55.63
N PRO A 168 2.79 11.85 -56.54
CA PRO A 168 2.01 10.67 -56.15
C PRO A 168 2.80 9.71 -55.26
N LEU A 169 4.11 9.53 -55.51
CA LEU A 169 4.96 8.67 -54.67
C LEU A 169 5.07 9.24 -53.25
N SER A 170 5.35 10.53 -53.11
CA SER A 170 5.40 11.21 -51.81
C SER A 170 4.04 11.16 -51.11
N TRP A 171 2.94 11.33 -51.85
CA TRP A 171 1.59 11.28 -51.30
C TRP A 171 1.25 9.91 -50.71
N VAL A 172 1.56 8.83 -51.43
CA VAL A 172 1.40 7.45 -50.91
C VAL A 172 2.22 7.27 -49.64
N GLY A 173 3.48 7.73 -49.64
CA GLY A 173 4.35 7.66 -48.47
C GLY A 173 3.79 8.40 -47.26
N VAL A 174 3.43 9.67 -47.44
CA VAL A 174 2.85 10.54 -46.39
C VAL A 174 1.51 9.99 -45.89
N ALA A 175 0.63 9.52 -46.79
CA ALA A 175 -0.66 8.95 -46.42
C ALA A 175 -0.55 7.68 -45.56
N LEU A 176 0.49 6.86 -45.79
CA LEU A 176 0.77 5.69 -44.98
C LEU A 176 1.25 6.03 -43.55
N LEU A 177 1.82 7.22 -43.36
CA LEU A 177 2.20 7.74 -42.04
C LEU A 177 1.03 8.30 -41.24
N ILE A 178 -0.14 8.54 -41.86
CA ILE A 178 -1.33 9.06 -41.17
C ILE A 178 -1.86 8.02 -40.15
N PRO A 179 -1.85 8.33 -38.84
CA PRO A 179 -2.36 7.44 -37.80
C PRO A 179 -3.90 7.33 -37.88
N ARG A 180 -4.44 6.14 -37.58
CA ARG A 180 -5.89 5.85 -37.69
C ARG A 180 -6.65 5.80 -36.37
N SER A 181 -6.04 6.02 -35.20
CA SER A 181 -6.73 5.91 -33.91
C SER A 181 -6.69 7.21 -33.08
N SER A 182 -7.86 7.80 -32.86
CA SER A 182 -8.13 8.72 -31.74
C SER A 182 -9.62 8.73 -31.39
N SER A 183 -9.93 9.20 -30.18
CA SER A 183 -11.31 9.45 -29.75
C SER A 183 -11.97 10.54 -30.60
N GLY A 184 -13.30 10.48 -30.75
CA GLY A 184 -14.07 11.37 -31.64
C GLY A 184 -13.86 12.87 -31.37
N ALA A 185 -13.78 13.29 -30.10
CA ALA A 185 -13.58 14.69 -29.74
C ALA A 185 -12.18 15.22 -30.13
N GLN A 186 -11.13 14.41 -29.91
CA GLN A 186 -9.77 14.77 -30.30
C GLN A 186 -9.63 14.82 -31.83
N ARG A 187 -10.38 13.97 -32.56
CA ARG A 187 -10.42 13.98 -34.02
C ARG A 187 -10.98 15.28 -34.60
N THR A 188 -12.08 15.80 -34.05
CA THR A 188 -12.71 17.05 -34.54
C THR A 188 -11.78 18.25 -34.38
N ARG A 189 -11.13 18.39 -33.22
CA ARG A 189 -10.17 19.48 -32.97
C ARG A 189 -9.00 19.46 -33.95
N LEU A 190 -8.42 18.28 -34.17
CA LEU A 190 -7.27 18.12 -35.05
C LEU A 190 -7.62 18.34 -36.53
N LEU A 191 -8.85 18.00 -36.94
CA LEU A 191 -9.35 18.35 -38.27
C LEU A 191 -9.51 19.86 -38.45
N ILE A 192 -9.91 20.58 -37.41
CA ILE A 192 -9.99 22.05 -37.45
C ILE A 192 -8.59 22.66 -37.51
N ASP A 193 -7.64 22.18 -36.70
CA ASP A 193 -6.25 22.68 -36.70
C ASP A 193 -5.59 22.50 -38.06
N ALA A 194 -5.75 21.31 -38.64
CA ALA A 194 -5.27 21.04 -39.99
C ALA A 194 -6.07 21.85 -41.03
N GLY A 195 -7.38 22.01 -40.86
CA GLY A 195 -8.22 22.85 -41.71
C GLY A 195 -7.74 24.31 -41.78
N ILE A 196 -7.32 24.89 -40.66
CA ILE A 196 -6.74 26.25 -40.61
C ILE A 196 -5.48 26.32 -41.47
N ALA A 197 -4.56 25.36 -41.29
CA ALA A 197 -3.32 25.31 -42.04
C ALA A 197 -3.58 25.11 -43.54
N VAL A 198 -4.43 24.15 -43.90
CA VAL A 198 -4.83 23.86 -45.27
C VAL A 198 -5.46 25.09 -45.92
N ALA A 199 -6.43 25.73 -45.26
CA ALA A 199 -7.10 26.91 -45.79
C ALA A 199 -6.11 28.08 -45.98
N SER A 200 -5.16 28.27 -45.05
CA SER A 200 -4.11 29.28 -45.16
C SER A 200 -3.20 29.02 -46.36
N ILE A 201 -2.73 27.78 -46.53
CA ILE A 201 -1.86 27.40 -47.66
C ILE A 201 -2.60 27.56 -48.99
N VAL A 202 -3.87 27.12 -49.07
CA VAL A 202 -4.71 27.29 -50.27
C VAL A 202 -4.91 28.77 -50.59
N ALA A 203 -5.18 29.62 -49.60
CA ALA A 203 -5.37 31.05 -49.82
C ALA A 203 -4.09 31.72 -50.34
N ILE A 204 -2.94 31.46 -49.70
CA ILE A 204 -1.64 31.97 -50.18
C ILE A 204 -1.36 31.46 -51.59
N SER A 205 -1.53 30.16 -51.82
CA SER A 205 -1.31 29.53 -53.12
C SER A 205 -2.18 30.16 -54.21
N TRP A 206 -3.46 30.39 -53.94
CA TRP A 206 -4.38 30.97 -54.92
C TRP A 206 -3.98 32.38 -55.35
N TYR A 207 -3.75 33.28 -54.39
CA TYR A 207 -3.53 34.70 -54.69
C TYR A 207 -2.12 35.00 -55.21
N PHE A 208 -1.10 34.22 -54.82
CA PHE A 208 0.29 34.49 -55.22
C PHE A 208 0.81 33.56 -56.31
N VAL A 209 0.22 32.37 -56.49
CA VAL A 209 0.76 31.33 -57.40
C VAL A 209 -0.26 30.97 -58.47
N LEU A 210 -1.36 30.34 -58.06
CA LEU A 210 -2.25 29.63 -58.95
C LEU A 210 -3.09 30.59 -59.79
N GLY A 211 -3.67 31.63 -59.18
CA GLY A 211 -4.43 32.67 -59.87
C GLY A 211 -3.59 33.39 -60.95
N PRO A 212 -2.43 33.99 -60.58
CA PRO A 212 -1.53 34.62 -61.56
C PRO A 212 -1.04 33.65 -62.64
N ARG A 213 -0.69 32.41 -62.29
CA ARG A 213 -0.26 31.38 -63.27
C ARG A 213 -1.37 31.04 -64.25
N ILE A 214 -2.60 30.81 -63.77
CA ILE A 214 -3.75 30.49 -64.63
C ILE A 214 -4.07 31.66 -65.56
N ALA A 215 -3.97 32.90 -65.09
CA ALA A 215 -4.26 34.10 -65.89
C ALA A 215 -3.30 34.27 -67.09
N VAL A 216 -2.04 33.85 -66.96
CA VAL A 216 -1.01 33.98 -68.00
C VAL A 216 -0.76 32.64 -68.74
N LEU A 217 -1.56 31.61 -68.43
CA LEU A 217 -1.35 30.25 -68.92
C LEU A 217 -1.57 30.15 -70.44
N SER A 218 -0.48 29.96 -71.18
CA SER A 218 -0.45 29.87 -72.65
C SER A 218 0.28 28.59 -73.11
N GLY A 219 0.21 28.26 -74.41
CA GLY A 219 0.85 27.06 -74.97
C GLY A 219 -0.09 25.84 -75.14
N SER A 220 0.53 24.69 -75.42
CA SER A 220 -0.17 23.42 -75.68
C SER A 220 -0.88 22.88 -74.43
N LEU A 221 -1.89 22.01 -74.62
CA LEU A 221 -2.60 21.41 -73.48
C LEU A 221 -1.66 20.68 -72.52
N ASN A 222 -0.66 19.97 -73.05
CA ASN A 222 0.34 19.26 -72.24
C ASN A 222 1.19 20.22 -71.40
N ALA A 223 1.62 21.34 -71.99
CA ALA A 223 2.35 22.39 -71.26
C ALA A 223 1.50 22.99 -70.14
N LYS A 224 0.20 23.22 -70.37
CA LYS A 224 -0.73 23.70 -69.34
C LYS A 224 -0.90 22.70 -68.19
N ILE A 225 -1.08 21.41 -68.51
CA ILE A 225 -1.23 20.35 -67.50
C ILE A 225 0.04 20.26 -66.65
N VAL A 226 1.22 20.19 -67.28
CA VAL A 226 2.50 20.09 -66.58
C VAL A 226 2.74 21.35 -65.73
N SER A 227 2.48 22.54 -66.27
CA SER A 227 2.65 23.81 -65.54
C SER A 227 1.79 23.90 -64.28
N LEU A 228 0.57 23.35 -64.31
CA LEU A 228 -0.33 23.32 -63.14
C LEU A 228 -0.02 22.14 -62.20
N ALA A 229 0.55 21.05 -62.70
CA ALA A 229 0.86 19.86 -61.89
C ALA A 229 1.85 20.17 -60.75
N TYR A 230 2.85 21.02 -60.99
CA TYR A 230 3.83 21.45 -59.97
C TYR A 230 3.17 22.16 -58.77
N PRO A 231 2.52 23.34 -58.93
CA PRO A 231 1.95 24.05 -57.79
C PRO A 231 0.81 23.28 -57.12
N ILE A 232 0.03 22.48 -57.87
CA ILE A 232 -1.01 21.61 -57.30
C ILE A 232 -0.37 20.49 -56.49
N GLY A 233 0.70 19.88 -57.01
CA GLY A 233 1.47 18.84 -56.34
C GLY A 233 2.08 19.32 -55.03
N ASP A 234 2.78 20.45 -55.06
CA ASP A 234 3.38 21.08 -53.87
C ASP A 234 2.33 21.41 -52.83
N LEU A 235 1.24 22.06 -53.26
CA LEU A 235 0.11 22.38 -52.38
C LEU A 235 -0.47 21.13 -51.74
N SER A 236 -0.67 20.06 -52.52
CA SER A 236 -1.22 18.80 -52.03
C SER A 236 -0.31 18.13 -50.99
N LEU A 237 1.02 18.21 -51.16
CA LEU A 237 1.98 17.66 -50.21
C LEU A 237 2.08 18.52 -48.96
N CYS A 238 2.09 19.85 -49.08
CA CYS A 238 2.03 20.76 -47.94
C CYS A 238 0.77 20.54 -47.11
N ILE A 239 -0.38 20.33 -47.76
CA ILE A 239 -1.64 19.96 -47.10
C ILE A 239 -1.48 18.63 -46.35
N ALA A 240 -0.94 17.60 -47.00
CA ALA A 240 -0.74 16.30 -46.36
C ALA A 240 0.25 16.37 -45.18
N ALA A 241 1.33 17.14 -45.30
CA ALA A 241 2.28 17.38 -44.23
C ALA A 241 1.67 18.18 -43.07
N ALA A 242 0.86 19.22 -43.36
CA ALA A 242 0.11 19.96 -42.36
C ALA A 242 -0.90 19.07 -41.61
N LEU A 243 -1.60 18.18 -42.34
CA LEU A 243 -2.46 17.16 -41.74
C LEU A 243 -1.68 16.19 -40.85
N LEU A 244 -0.43 15.84 -41.17
CA LEU A 244 0.40 15.03 -40.28
C LEU A 244 0.87 15.81 -39.04
N LEU A 245 1.30 17.06 -39.21
CA LEU A 245 1.85 17.89 -38.15
C LEU A 245 0.79 18.32 -37.13
N PHE A 246 -0.39 18.70 -37.62
CA PHE A 246 -1.50 19.21 -36.81
C PHE A 246 -2.62 18.17 -36.59
N GLY A 247 -2.55 17.00 -37.22
CA GLY A 247 -3.59 15.95 -37.15
C GLY A 247 -3.41 14.90 -36.06
N ILE A 248 -4.14 13.78 -36.23
CA ILE A 248 -4.41 12.70 -35.27
C ILE A 248 -3.14 12.15 -34.61
N SER A 249 -2.83 12.63 -33.39
CA SER A 249 -2.07 12.03 -32.28
C SER A 249 -0.70 11.34 -32.53
N GLY A 250 -0.21 11.24 -33.77
CA GLY A 250 1.15 10.84 -34.11
C GLY A 250 2.18 11.92 -33.79
N GLY A 251 1.72 13.17 -33.66
CA GLY A 251 2.49 14.29 -33.14
C GLY A 251 2.87 14.17 -31.66
N HIS A 252 2.69 13.03 -30.98
CA HIS A 252 3.35 12.73 -29.70
C HIS A 252 4.43 11.66 -29.83
N THR A 253 4.25 10.69 -30.71
CA THR A 253 5.10 9.48 -30.83
C THR A 253 6.10 9.55 -31.98
N LEU A 254 5.81 10.31 -33.05
CA LEU A 254 6.64 10.51 -34.25
C LEU A 254 6.99 12.00 -34.46
N ARG A 255 7.11 12.74 -33.35
CA ARG A 255 7.24 14.22 -33.33
C ARG A 255 8.38 14.74 -34.19
N SER A 256 9.54 14.13 -34.02
CA SER A 256 10.77 14.64 -34.62
C SER A 256 10.74 14.39 -36.13
N SER A 257 10.35 13.17 -36.52
CA SER A 257 10.22 12.75 -37.91
C SER A 257 9.20 13.61 -38.68
N ILE A 258 7.97 13.76 -38.17
CA ILE A 258 6.91 14.53 -38.83
C ILE A 258 7.30 16.01 -38.98
N ARG A 259 7.97 16.59 -37.97
CA ARG A 259 8.45 17.97 -38.03
C ARG A 259 9.45 18.16 -39.17
N TRP A 260 10.48 17.32 -39.27
CA TRP A 260 11.46 17.41 -40.34
C TRP A 260 10.87 17.11 -41.72
N LEU A 261 9.90 16.19 -41.79
CA LEU A 261 9.16 15.92 -43.02
C LEU A 261 8.41 17.18 -43.47
N THR A 262 7.71 17.83 -42.53
CA THR A 262 6.96 19.06 -42.81
C THR A 262 7.88 20.21 -43.22
N ILE A 263 9.02 20.35 -42.56
CA ILE A 263 10.06 21.33 -42.94
C ILE A 263 10.54 21.04 -44.37
N GLY A 264 10.90 19.78 -44.69
CA GLY A 264 11.39 19.41 -46.02
C GLY A 264 10.37 19.66 -47.13
N VAL A 265 9.12 19.21 -46.94
CA VAL A 265 8.02 19.44 -47.91
C VAL A 265 7.73 20.93 -48.09
N THR A 266 7.66 21.70 -47.00
CA THR A 266 7.41 23.14 -47.08
C THR A 266 8.58 23.86 -47.74
N TRP A 267 9.82 23.43 -47.48
CA TRP A 267 11.02 23.98 -48.09
C TRP A 267 11.06 23.71 -49.59
N LEU A 268 10.65 22.51 -50.03
CA LEU A 268 10.50 22.18 -51.45
C LEU A 268 9.49 23.13 -52.11
N ALA A 269 8.29 23.25 -51.53
CA ALA A 269 7.24 24.12 -52.06
C ALA A 269 7.65 25.60 -52.14
N ILE A 270 8.40 26.11 -51.16
CA ILE A 270 8.95 27.47 -51.19
C ILE A 270 9.97 27.61 -52.33
N THR A 271 10.83 26.60 -52.50
CA THR A 271 11.85 26.59 -53.57
C THR A 271 11.19 26.59 -54.94
N ASP A 272 10.19 25.74 -55.16
CA ASP A 272 9.46 25.63 -56.42
C ASP A 272 8.61 26.87 -56.70
N PHE A 273 8.03 27.48 -55.66
CA PHE A 273 7.37 28.77 -55.79
C PHE A 273 8.34 29.88 -56.24
N LEU A 274 9.51 29.97 -55.60
CA LEU A 274 10.50 31.00 -55.92
C LEU A 274 11.08 30.78 -57.32
N TYR A 275 11.38 29.54 -57.69
CA TYR A 275 11.74 29.16 -59.05
C TYR A 275 10.65 29.57 -60.05
N GLY A 276 9.39 29.23 -59.77
CA GLY A 276 8.27 29.56 -60.62
C GLY A 276 8.06 31.07 -60.79
N TYR A 277 8.29 31.85 -59.74
CA TYR A 277 8.24 33.31 -59.77
C TYR A 277 9.40 33.89 -60.61
N LEU A 278 10.64 33.43 -60.40
CA LEU A 278 11.81 33.88 -61.15
C LEU A 278 11.70 33.52 -62.65
N GLN A 279 11.13 32.36 -62.96
CA GLN A 279 10.77 31.95 -64.31
C GLN A 279 9.73 32.90 -64.93
N MET A 280 8.68 33.26 -64.19
CA MET A 280 7.62 34.15 -64.67
C MET A 280 8.14 35.57 -64.97
N VAL A 281 9.07 36.09 -64.17
CA VAL A 281 9.69 37.41 -64.39
C VAL A 281 10.85 37.33 -65.40
N GLY A 282 11.24 36.13 -65.84
CA GLY A 282 12.28 35.93 -66.85
C GLY A 282 13.71 36.15 -66.33
N THR A 283 13.92 36.09 -65.01
CA THR A 283 15.23 36.34 -64.38
C THR A 283 15.92 35.06 -63.92
N TYR A 284 15.26 33.91 -64.03
CA TYR A 284 15.82 32.63 -63.62
C TYR A 284 16.96 32.18 -64.54
N HIS A 285 18.03 31.66 -63.95
CA HIS A 285 19.08 30.90 -64.60
C HIS A 285 19.73 29.95 -63.58
N THR A 286 20.34 28.85 -64.05
CA THR A 286 21.08 27.92 -63.20
C THR A 286 22.23 28.63 -62.48
N GLY A 287 22.38 28.39 -61.17
CA GLY A 287 23.42 28.97 -60.32
C GLY A 287 22.95 30.12 -59.43
N LEU A 288 21.64 30.41 -59.39
CA LEU A 288 21.06 31.37 -58.45
C LEU A 288 21.09 30.83 -57.01
N ILE A 289 21.12 31.75 -56.03
CA ILE A 289 21.13 31.39 -54.60
C ILE A 289 19.94 30.47 -54.23
N GLN A 290 18.81 30.58 -54.92
CA GLN A 290 17.64 29.75 -54.67
C GLN A 290 17.87 28.26 -54.99
N ASP A 291 18.83 27.90 -55.85
CA ASP A 291 19.11 26.50 -56.23
C ASP A 291 19.55 25.64 -55.03
N ILE A 292 19.99 26.27 -53.93
CA ILE A 292 20.25 25.58 -52.65
C ILE A 292 19.01 24.96 -52.02
N GLY A 293 17.82 25.43 -52.41
CA GLY A 293 16.55 25.04 -51.84
C GLY A 293 16.23 23.56 -52.08
N TRP A 294 16.42 23.08 -53.31
CA TRP A 294 16.11 21.71 -53.68
C TRP A 294 16.93 20.67 -52.89
N PRO A 295 18.28 20.69 -52.89
CA PRO A 295 19.02 19.71 -52.12
C PRO A 295 18.71 19.78 -50.62
N MET A 296 18.45 20.97 -50.08
CA MET A 296 18.07 21.11 -48.67
C MET A 296 16.73 20.44 -48.35
N SER A 297 15.74 20.53 -49.23
CA SER A 297 14.45 19.86 -49.03
C SER A 297 14.61 18.33 -48.92
N TRP A 298 15.43 17.73 -49.80
CA TRP A 298 15.72 16.29 -49.81
C TRP A 298 16.52 15.86 -48.58
N LEU A 299 17.45 16.68 -48.13
CA LEU A 299 18.22 16.44 -46.91
C LEU A 299 17.32 16.49 -45.66
N PHE A 300 16.38 17.43 -45.57
CA PHE A 300 15.40 17.46 -44.48
C PHE A 300 14.48 16.23 -44.49
N LEU A 301 14.05 15.77 -45.66
CA LEU A 301 13.27 14.53 -45.78
C LEU A 301 14.08 13.30 -45.37
N ALA A 302 15.36 13.24 -45.70
CA ALA A 302 16.26 12.19 -45.24
C ALA A 302 16.47 12.21 -43.72
N LEU A 303 16.59 13.40 -43.13
CA LEU A 303 16.65 13.56 -41.68
C LEU A 303 15.34 13.12 -41.02
N ALA A 304 14.20 13.39 -41.66
CA ALA A 304 12.89 12.92 -41.21
C ALA A 304 12.79 11.39 -41.20
N ALA A 305 13.29 10.73 -42.25
CA ALA A 305 13.36 9.27 -42.33
C ALA A 305 14.20 8.71 -41.18
N TYR A 306 15.35 9.33 -40.92
CA TYR A 306 16.23 8.91 -39.85
C TYR A 306 15.57 9.06 -38.47
N GLU A 307 15.02 10.23 -38.16
CA GLU A 307 14.34 10.51 -36.89
C GLU A 307 13.13 9.58 -36.68
N TYR A 308 12.51 9.06 -37.74
CA TYR A 308 11.46 8.05 -37.64
C TYR A 308 11.93 6.78 -36.90
N THR A 309 13.17 6.35 -37.13
CA THR A 309 13.71 5.15 -36.46
C THR A 309 13.90 5.36 -34.96
N ARG A 310 14.27 6.58 -34.56
CA ARG A 310 14.42 6.97 -33.17
C ARG A 310 13.08 7.09 -32.47
N ASP A 311 12.14 7.74 -33.14
CA ASP A 311 10.76 7.86 -32.69
C ASP A 311 10.17 6.45 -32.49
N LEU A 312 10.38 5.51 -33.42
CA LEU A 312 10.02 4.09 -33.25
C LEU A 312 10.74 3.40 -32.07
N ALA A 313 12.05 3.59 -31.93
CA ALA A 313 12.83 2.97 -30.86
C ALA A 313 12.35 3.42 -29.47
N SER A 314 11.95 4.68 -29.33
CA SER A 314 11.38 5.23 -28.09
C SER A 314 10.02 4.63 -27.69
N LEU A 315 9.33 4.00 -28.65
CA LEU A 315 8.06 3.31 -28.42
C LEU A 315 8.27 1.85 -28.03
N THR A 316 9.31 1.20 -28.57
CA THR A 316 9.64 -0.22 -28.30
C THR A 316 10.53 -0.41 -27.08
N GLY A 317 11.36 0.58 -26.72
CA GLY A 317 12.18 0.57 -25.51
C GLY A 317 11.64 1.58 -24.51
N GLN A 318 11.12 1.07 -23.38
CA GLN A 318 10.74 1.75 -22.13
C GLN A 318 10.97 3.27 -22.07
N ARG A 319 9.94 3.99 -21.57
CA ARG A 319 10.05 5.24 -20.79
C ARG A 319 11.45 5.40 -20.20
N VAL A 320 12.33 6.13 -20.90
CA VAL A 320 13.59 6.57 -20.32
C VAL A 320 13.22 7.69 -19.35
N GLU A 321 13.78 7.60 -18.16
CA GLU A 321 13.62 8.42 -16.97
C GLU A 321 14.02 9.91 -17.15
N ASP A 322 13.66 10.56 -18.26
CA ASP A 322 13.88 11.99 -18.48
C ASP A 322 12.64 12.83 -18.07
N ALA A 323 11.93 12.42 -17.02
CA ALA A 323 10.73 13.09 -16.53
C ALA A 323 11.02 14.35 -15.69
N SER A 324 12.26 14.61 -15.27
CA SER A 324 12.58 15.70 -14.32
C SER A 324 13.02 17.01 -14.96
N THR A 325 13.41 17.07 -16.24
CA THR A 325 13.85 18.31 -16.93
C THR A 325 12.84 18.84 -17.98
N SER A 326 11.77 18.09 -18.25
CA SER A 326 10.86 18.29 -19.40
C SER A 326 9.61 19.15 -19.10
N GLY A 327 9.28 19.46 -17.84
CA GLY A 327 8.04 20.16 -17.48
C GLY A 327 7.88 21.57 -18.09
N ARG A 328 8.96 22.36 -18.15
CA ARG A 328 8.93 23.73 -18.72
C ARG A 328 8.94 23.74 -20.25
N LEU A 329 9.78 22.90 -20.88
CA LEU A 329 9.86 22.76 -22.34
C LEU A 329 8.61 22.11 -22.95
N SER A 330 7.96 21.18 -22.23
CA SER A 330 6.71 20.55 -22.67
C SER A 330 5.53 21.53 -22.67
N THR A 331 5.45 22.43 -21.67
CA THR A 331 4.43 23.49 -21.59
C THR A 331 4.61 24.52 -22.70
N VAL A 332 5.84 24.98 -22.96
CA VAL A 332 6.14 25.88 -24.10
C VAL A 332 5.83 25.22 -25.44
N SER A 333 6.12 23.92 -25.60
CA SER A 333 5.76 23.17 -26.83
C SER A 333 4.25 22.97 -27.02
N ALA A 334 3.49 22.93 -25.92
CA ALA A 334 2.04 22.77 -25.95
C ALA A 334 1.35 24.10 -26.27
N VAL A 335 1.83 25.19 -25.68
CA VAL A 335 1.38 26.56 -25.97
C VAL A 335 1.73 26.94 -27.40
N SER A 336 2.94 26.62 -27.90
CA SER A 336 3.31 26.90 -29.29
C SER A 336 2.46 26.13 -30.31
N ARG A 337 2.08 24.87 -30.03
CA ARG A 337 1.10 24.11 -30.87
C ARG A 337 -0.31 24.69 -30.81
N ALA A 338 -0.72 25.21 -29.66
CA ALA A 338 -2.02 25.86 -29.50
C ALA A 338 -2.06 27.20 -30.26
N ILE A 339 -0.96 27.94 -30.33
CA ILE A 339 -0.91 29.28 -30.95
C ILE A 339 -0.49 29.21 -32.43
N ALA A 340 0.24 28.18 -32.88
CA ALA A 340 0.80 28.14 -34.24
C ALA A 340 -0.26 28.21 -35.36
N PRO A 341 -1.36 27.43 -35.36
CA PRO A 341 -2.38 27.54 -36.41
C PRO A 341 -3.09 28.91 -36.42
N THR A 342 -3.33 29.49 -35.24
CA THR A 342 -3.97 30.81 -35.14
C THR A 342 -3.04 31.92 -35.60
N LEU A 343 -1.76 31.84 -35.25
CA LEU A 343 -0.74 32.77 -35.72
C LEU A 343 -0.59 32.66 -37.24
N LEU A 344 -0.58 31.44 -37.79
CA LEU A 344 -0.54 31.20 -39.23
C LEU A 344 -1.73 31.85 -39.95
N ALA A 345 -2.95 31.68 -39.43
CA ALA A 345 -4.14 32.30 -40.01
C ALA A 345 -4.07 33.83 -39.99
N VAL A 346 -3.64 34.41 -38.86
CA VAL A 346 -3.50 35.87 -38.71
C VAL A 346 -2.42 36.43 -39.63
N LEU A 347 -1.26 35.78 -39.70
CA LEU A 347 -0.17 36.15 -40.60
C LEU A 347 -0.61 36.04 -42.07
N THR A 348 -1.37 35.00 -42.42
CA THR A 348 -1.93 34.84 -43.76
C THR A 348 -2.90 35.97 -44.10
N CYS A 349 -3.80 36.33 -43.18
CA CYS A 349 -4.72 37.45 -43.39
C CYS A 349 -3.97 38.77 -43.55
N ALA A 350 -2.94 39.02 -42.72
CA ALA A 350 -2.09 40.21 -42.87
C ALA A 350 -1.41 40.22 -44.24
N LEU A 351 -0.82 39.11 -44.65
CA LEU A 351 -0.15 38.99 -45.95
C LEU A 351 -1.11 39.19 -47.13
N LEU A 352 -2.35 38.70 -47.06
CA LEU A 352 -3.36 38.94 -48.10
C LEU A 352 -3.83 40.41 -48.11
N ILE A 353 -4.04 41.02 -46.95
CA ILE A 353 -4.47 42.43 -46.87
C ILE A 353 -3.37 43.35 -47.40
N PHE A 354 -2.14 43.23 -46.89
CA PHE A 354 -1.03 44.10 -47.27
C PHE A 354 -0.44 43.77 -48.64
N GLY A 355 -0.40 42.49 -49.04
CA GLY A 355 0.23 42.05 -50.28
C GLY A 355 -0.71 41.98 -51.49
N VAL A 356 -2.02 41.90 -51.28
CA VAL A 356 -3.00 41.72 -52.38
C VAL A 356 -4.07 42.81 -52.38
N ALA A 357 -4.72 43.05 -51.24
CA ALA A 357 -5.86 43.97 -51.18
C ALA A 357 -5.45 45.45 -51.30
N ILE A 358 -4.43 45.89 -50.54
CA ILE A 358 -3.94 47.28 -50.58
C ILE A 358 -3.32 47.64 -51.93
N PRO A 359 -2.47 46.79 -52.56
CA PRO A 359 -1.93 47.06 -53.89
C PRO A 359 -2.98 47.05 -55.01
N GLY A 360 -4.21 46.57 -54.75
CA GLY A 360 -5.29 46.51 -55.74
C GLY A 360 -5.20 45.31 -56.69
N ASN A 361 -4.43 44.28 -56.36
CA ASN A 361 -4.27 43.07 -57.19
C ASN A 361 -5.53 42.18 -57.22
N ALA A 362 -6.43 42.32 -56.24
CA ALA A 362 -7.73 41.66 -56.20
C ALA A 362 -8.79 42.55 -55.53
N PRO A 363 -10.09 42.33 -55.79
CA PRO A 363 -11.16 43.07 -55.14
C PRO A 363 -11.08 42.93 -53.61
N PHE A 364 -11.06 44.07 -52.89
CA PHE A 364 -10.94 44.11 -51.43
C PHE A 364 -11.99 43.22 -50.73
N VAL A 365 -13.22 43.21 -51.25
CA VAL A 365 -14.33 42.39 -50.72
C VAL A 365 -14.02 40.90 -50.77
N GLN A 366 -13.39 40.40 -51.84
CA GLN A 366 -13.03 38.98 -51.97
C GLN A 366 -11.97 38.60 -50.95
N VAL A 367 -10.92 39.42 -50.81
CA VAL A 367 -9.86 39.19 -49.82
C VAL A 367 -10.43 39.24 -48.41
N PHE A 368 -11.33 40.19 -48.12
CA PHE A 368 -11.97 40.30 -46.82
C PHE A 368 -12.82 39.07 -46.47
N ILE A 369 -13.62 38.54 -47.42
CA ILE A 369 -14.41 37.32 -47.22
C ILE A 369 -13.50 36.12 -46.92
N VAL A 370 -12.39 35.97 -47.66
CA VAL A 370 -11.41 34.90 -47.42
C VAL A 370 -10.78 35.04 -46.04
N CYS A 371 -10.36 36.25 -45.65
CA CYS A 371 -9.81 36.50 -44.31
C CYS A 371 -10.84 36.21 -43.19
N ALA A 372 -12.10 36.63 -43.37
CA ALA A 372 -13.17 36.36 -42.40
C ALA A 372 -13.44 34.86 -42.27
N ALA A 373 -13.50 34.13 -43.39
CA ALA A 373 -13.65 32.68 -43.41
C ALA A 373 -12.46 31.98 -42.74
N LEU A 374 -11.23 32.42 -43.01
CA LEU A 374 -10.02 31.89 -42.38
C LEU A 374 -10.02 32.09 -40.85
N LEU A 375 -10.45 33.25 -40.37
CA LEU A 375 -10.51 33.57 -38.95
C LEU A 375 -11.66 32.86 -38.20
N LEU A 376 -12.68 32.38 -38.91
CA LEU A 376 -13.74 31.56 -38.32
C LEU A 376 -13.21 30.25 -37.73
N PHE A 377 -12.25 29.60 -38.40
CA PHE A 377 -11.69 28.33 -37.92
C PHE A 377 -10.97 28.45 -36.56
N PRO A 378 -10.04 29.40 -36.34
CA PRO A 378 -9.48 29.71 -35.02
C PRO A 378 -10.51 29.97 -33.94
N LEU A 379 -11.60 30.69 -34.26
CA LEU A 379 -12.65 31.01 -33.29
C LEU A 379 -13.39 29.74 -32.85
N VAL A 380 -13.82 28.91 -33.80
CA VAL A 380 -14.47 27.62 -33.50
C VAL A 380 -13.53 26.73 -32.68
N ARG A 381 -12.23 26.69 -33.03
CA ARG A 381 -11.21 25.95 -32.28
C ARG A 381 -11.06 26.44 -30.85
N GLN A 382 -11.04 27.76 -30.62
CA GLN A 382 -10.94 28.36 -29.29
C GLN A 382 -12.15 27.98 -28.44
N ILE A 383 -13.37 28.04 -29.00
CA ILE A 383 -14.60 27.61 -28.32
C ILE A 383 -14.50 26.13 -27.90
N LEU A 384 -14.11 25.24 -28.81
CA LEU A 384 -13.95 23.82 -28.50
C LEU A 384 -12.89 23.58 -27.41
N THR A 385 -11.79 24.32 -27.44
CA THR A 385 -10.73 24.22 -26.43
C THR A 385 -11.22 24.67 -25.05
N ILE A 386 -12.06 25.70 -25.00
CA ILE A 386 -12.67 26.17 -23.74
C ILE A 386 -13.62 25.10 -23.19
N ILE A 387 -14.46 24.50 -24.05
CA ILE A 387 -15.37 23.41 -23.65
C ILE A 387 -14.58 22.21 -23.11
N ASP A 388 -13.53 21.77 -23.80
CA ASP A 388 -12.66 20.68 -23.36
C ASP A 388 -11.99 21.02 -22.01
N ASN A 389 -11.54 22.27 -21.81
CA ASN A 389 -10.95 22.71 -20.55
C ASN A 389 -11.96 22.69 -19.40
N MET A 390 -13.22 23.06 -19.65
CA MET A 390 -14.29 22.98 -18.65
C MET A 390 -14.57 21.52 -18.26
N LEU A 391 -14.71 20.64 -19.25
CA LEU A 391 -14.93 19.19 -19.02
C LEU A 391 -13.74 18.55 -18.29
N LEU A 392 -12.51 18.92 -18.66
CA LEU A 392 -11.31 18.41 -18.02
C LEU A 392 -11.20 18.88 -16.57
N ASN A 393 -11.53 20.15 -16.29
CA ASN A 393 -11.57 20.68 -14.93
C ASN A 393 -12.62 19.96 -14.08
N GLU A 394 -13.78 19.64 -14.64
CA GLU A 394 -14.80 18.86 -13.92
C GLU A 394 -14.30 17.45 -13.58
N ARG A 395 -13.70 16.74 -14.54
CA ARG A 395 -13.08 15.42 -14.30
C ARG A 395 -11.96 15.48 -13.26
N LEU A 396 -11.17 16.56 -13.28
CA LEU A 396 -10.10 16.77 -12.32
C LEU A 396 -10.66 16.97 -10.91
N ARG A 397 -11.75 17.74 -10.77
CA ARG A 397 -12.46 17.90 -9.49
C ARG A 397 -12.99 16.56 -8.99
N THR A 398 -13.67 15.79 -9.85
CA THR A 398 -14.16 14.46 -9.45
C THR A 398 -13.03 13.52 -9.02
N ALA A 399 -11.91 13.51 -9.74
CA ALA A 399 -10.76 12.69 -9.38
C ALA A 399 -10.09 13.16 -8.06
N LEU A 400 -10.06 14.48 -7.82
CA LEU A 400 -9.57 15.05 -6.56
C LEU A 400 -10.48 14.65 -5.39
N ASP A 401 -11.80 14.75 -5.56
CA ASP A 401 -12.79 14.37 -4.55
C ASP A 401 -12.67 12.88 -4.21
N GLN A 402 -12.54 12.01 -5.22
CA GLN A 402 -12.32 10.58 -5.02
C GLN A 402 -11.03 10.28 -4.23
N SER A 403 -9.94 10.98 -4.56
CA SER A 403 -8.66 10.83 -3.85
C SER A 403 -8.76 11.28 -2.39
N GLN A 404 -9.43 12.41 -2.14
CA GLN A 404 -9.66 12.91 -0.79
C GLN A 404 -10.53 11.96 0.03
N GLN A 405 -11.61 11.41 -0.55
CA GLN A 405 -12.46 10.42 0.11
C GLN A 405 -11.68 9.15 0.45
N ALA A 406 -10.87 8.63 -0.48
CA ALA A 406 -10.03 7.46 -0.24
C ALA A 406 -9.01 7.70 0.89
N PHE A 407 -8.41 8.90 0.94
CA PHE A 407 -7.50 9.28 2.02
C PHE A 407 -8.20 9.33 3.38
N GLN A 408 -9.39 9.93 3.45
CA GLN A 408 -10.19 9.99 4.68
C GLN A 408 -10.61 8.59 5.15
N GLN A 409 -11.04 7.71 4.24
CA GLN A 409 -11.35 6.32 4.56
C GLN A 409 -10.14 5.59 5.14
N SER A 410 -8.98 5.70 4.50
CA SER A 410 -7.75 5.09 5.00
C SER A 410 -7.36 5.62 6.39
N GLN A 411 -7.58 6.91 6.67
CA GLN A 411 -7.30 7.49 7.98
C GLN A 411 -8.27 6.96 9.05
N GLN A 412 -9.56 6.86 8.73
CA GLN A 412 -10.58 6.32 9.64
C GLN A 412 -10.33 4.85 9.95
N ASP A 413 -9.94 4.05 8.95
CA ASP A 413 -9.59 2.66 9.14
C ASP A 413 -8.37 2.50 10.06
N LEU A 414 -7.34 3.34 9.89
CA LEU A 414 -6.18 3.34 10.79
C LEU A 414 -6.59 3.64 12.24
N LEU A 415 -7.43 4.65 12.47
CA LEU A 415 -7.95 4.98 13.81
C LEU A 415 -8.77 3.84 14.41
N ASN A 416 -9.63 3.20 13.60
CA ASN A 416 -10.40 2.04 14.06
C ASN A 416 -9.49 0.85 14.42
N THR A 417 -8.43 0.62 13.64
CA THR A 417 -7.45 -0.44 13.94
C THR A 417 -6.63 -0.14 15.19
N SER A 418 -6.24 1.12 15.45
CA SER A 418 -5.52 1.48 16.66
C SER A 418 -6.39 1.36 17.90
N MET A 419 -7.63 1.84 17.85
CA MET A 419 -8.60 1.68 18.95
C MET A 419 -8.85 0.22 19.29
N ARG A 420 -8.97 -0.67 18.29
CA ARG A 420 -9.11 -2.10 18.52
C ARG A 420 -7.86 -2.69 19.16
N ALA A 421 -6.67 -2.30 18.70
CA ALA A 421 -5.42 -2.79 19.27
C ALA A 421 -5.28 -2.41 20.76
N GLU A 422 -5.63 -1.16 21.12
CA GLU A 422 -5.65 -0.68 22.51
C GLU A 422 -6.63 -1.50 23.37
N GLN A 423 -7.86 -1.73 22.89
CA GLN A 423 -8.84 -2.58 23.58
C GLN A 423 -8.35 -4.03 23.79
N TYR A 424 -7.62 -4.59 22.82
CA TYR A 424 -7.04 -5.93 22.96
C TYR A 424 -5.92 -5.96 24.01
N GLU A 425 -5.08 -4.91 24.09
CA GLU A 425 -4.07 -4.80 25.13
C GLU A 425 -4.70 -4.67 26.52
N GLU A 426 -5.73 -3.84 26.68
CA GLU A 426 -6.48 -3.73 27.95
C GLU A 426 -7.11 -5.07 28.35
N LEU A 427 -7.75 -5.76 27.41
CA LEU A 427 -8.35 -7.07 27.66
C LEU A 427 -7.28 -8.10 28.06
N ARG A 428 -6.14 -8.11 27.37
CA ARG A 428 -5.03 -9.01 27.67
C ARG A 428 -4.45 -8.75 29.06
N ALA A 429 -4.19 -7.48 29.40
CA ALA A 429 -3.71 -7.09 30.72
C ALA A 429 -4.69 -7.50 31.83
N GLY A 430 -6.00 -7.30 31.61
CA GLY A 430 -7.05 -7.74 32.53
C GLY A 430 -7.09 -9.27 32.71
N ILE A 431 -6.93 -10.05 31.62
CA ILE A 431 -6.85 -11.52 31.70
C ILE A 431 -5.61 -11.96 32.47
N GLU A 432 -4.44 -11.36 32.18
CA GLU A 432 -3.19 -11.69 32.87
C GLU A 432 -3.29 -11.41 34.38
N ASN A 433 -3.91 -10.30 34.79
CA ASN A 433 -4.17 -10.00 36.21
C ASN A 433 -5.10 -11.05 36.85
N ILE A 434 -6.25 -11.34 36.24
CA ILE A 434 -7.19 -12.36 36.75
C ILE A 434 -6.51 -13.74 36.87
N GLN A 435 -5.70 -14.13 35.88
CA GLN A 435 -4.94 -15.38 35.92
C GLN A 435 -3.90 -15.38 37.04
N ALA A 436 -3.18 -14.28 37.25
CA ALA A 436 -2.21 -14.15 38.33
C ALA A 436 -2.88 -14.30 39.71
N VAL A 437 -4.02 -13.64 39.93
CA VAL A 437 -4.80 -13.75 41.16
C VAL A 437 -5.34 -15.16 41.34
N HIS A 438 -5.85 -15.78 40.28
CA HIS A 438 -6.32 -17.17 40.35
C HIS A 438 -5.18 -18.15 40.69
N ALA A 439 -3.98 -17.93 40.16
CA ALA A 439 -2.81 -18.73 40.48
C ALA A 439 -2.35 -18.55 41.95
N GLN A 440 -2.47 -17.34 42.51
CA GLN A 440 -2.18 -17.09 43.92
C GLN A 440 -3.26 -17.70 44.84
N LEU A 441 -4.54 -17.62 44.43
CA LEU A 441 -5.65 -18.28 45.13
C LEU A 441 -5.45 -19.81 45.19
N ALA A 442 -4.99 -20.42 44.10
CA ALA A 442 -4.69 -21.86 44.05
C ALA A 442 -3.53 -22.26 45.00
N LYS A 443 -2.65 -21.32 45.34
CA LYS A 443 -1.59 -21.51 46.35
C LYS A 443 -2.07 -21.29 47.79
N GLY A 444 -3.33 -20.93 47.99
CA GLY A 444 -3.95 -20.72 49.30
C GLY A 444 -3.91 -19.27 49.81
N ASP A 445 -3.51 -18.29 49.00
CA ASP A 445 -3.49 -16.89 49.41
C ASP A 445 -4.87 -16.22 49.18
N LEU A 446 -5.66 -16.14 50.25
CA LEU A 446 -7.00 -15.57 50.26
C LEU A 446 -7.02 -14.03 50.44
N SER A 447 -5.86 -13.39 50.54
CA SER A 447 -5.75 -11.93 50.66
C SER A 447 -5.74 -11.21 49.30
N THR A 448 -5.54 -11.96 48.22
CA THR A 448 -5.38 -11.46 46.86
C THR A 448 -6.69 -10.96 46.27
N ARG A 449 -6.62 -9.94 45.41
CA ARG A 449 -7.79 -9.34 44.76
C ARG A 449 -7.48 -9.06 43.29
N ALA A 450 -8.41 -9.40 42.42
CA ALA A 450 -8.34 -9.11 40.99
C ALA A 450 -8.81 -7.69 40.71
N GLU A 451 -8.01 -6.96 39.92
CA GLU A 451 -8.32 -5.63 39.43
C GLU A 451 -8.42 -5.71 37.90
N ALA A 452 -9.61 -5.44 37.37
CA ALA A 452 -9.83 -5.33 35.94
C ALA A 452 -10.87 -4.25 35.68
N GLU A 453 -10.60 -3.37 34.74
CA GLU A 453 -11.53 -2.34 34.26
C GLU A 453 -12.20 -2.78 32.94
N GLY A 454 -13.24 -2.06 32.53
CA GLY A 454 -13.94 -2.33 31.27
C GLY A 454 -14.70 -3.67 31.26
N PRO A 455 -14.69 -4.45 30.16
CA PRO A 455 -15.55 -5.63 29.99
C PRO A 455 -15.23 -6.80 30.94
N LEU A 456 -14.04 -6.83 31.54
CA LEU A 456 -13.62 -7.86 32.49
C LEU A 456 -13.91 -7.50 33.96
N ALA A 457 -14.35 -6.27 34.24
CA ALA A 457 -14.70 -5.84 35.59
C ALA A 457 -15.72 -6.75 36.30
N PRO A 458 -16.79 -7.24 35.64
CA PRO A 458 -17.73 -8.17 36.27
C PRO A 458 -17.07 -9.48 36.69
N VAL A 459 -16.12 -9.98 35.89
CA VAL A 459 -15.40 -11.24 36.16
C VAL A 459 -14.47 -11.05 37.35
N ALA A 460 -13.66 -9.99 37.37
CA ALA A 460 -12.80 -9.66 38.51
C ALA A 460 -13.60 -9.48 39.81
N HIS A 461 -14.74 -8.79 39.74
CA HIS A 461 -15.63 -8.62 40.87
C HIS A 461 -16.18 -9.96 41.39
N SER A 462 -16.65 -10.82 40.49
CA SER A 462 -17.15 -12.15 40.85
C SER A 462 -16.08 -13.02 41.53
N LEU A 463 -14.83 -12.94 41.05
CA LEU A 463 -13.70 -13.65 41.64
C LEU A 463 -13.38 -13.12 43.05
N ASN A 464 -13.38 -11.80 43.24
CA ASN A 464 -13.17 -11.20 44.56
C ASN A 464 -14.25 -11.61 45.57
N LEU A 465 -15.52 -11.70 45.13
CA LEU A 465 -16.60 -12.21 45.97
C LEU A 465 -16.43 -13.69 46.34
N LEU A 466 -15.91 -14.51 45.43
CA LEU A 466 -15.58 -15.91 45.72
C LEU A 466 -14.45 -16.03 46.74
N ILE A 467 -13.37 -15.27 46.57
CA ILE A 467 -12.25 -15.23 47.52
C ILE A 467 -12.74 -14.83 48.91
N GLU A 468 -13.58 -13.80 49.01
CA GLU A 468 -14.19 -13.35 50.26
C GLU A 468 -15.04 -14.45 50.93
N ARG A 469 -15.85 -15.18 50.14
CA ARG A 469 -16.63 -16.32 50.65
C ARG A 469 -15.73 -17.46 51.15
N MET A 470 -14.69 -17.81 50.41
CA MET A 470 -13.74 -18.85 50.80
C MET A 470 -13.00 -18.48 52.08
N ASN A 471 -12.61 -17.22 52.25
CA ASN A 471 -11.98 -16.73 53.49
C ASN A 471 -12.91 -16.88 54.69
N ARG A 472 -14.19 -16.51 54.55
CA ARG A 472 -15.18 -16.74 55.62
C ARG A 472 -15.36 -18.22 55.93
N TRP A 473 -15.44 -19.08 54.92
CA TRP A 473 -15.54 -20.53 55.10
C TRP A 473 -14.33 -21.12 55.84
N ALA A 474 -13.11 -20.70 55.49
CA ALA A 474 -11.90 -21.12 56.18
C ALA A 474 -11.93 -20.72 57.68
N GLN A 475 -12.41 -19.50 57.97
CA GLN A 475 -12.60 -19.05 59.35
C GLN A 475 -13.66 -19.90 60.09
N TYR A 476 -14.81 -20.18 59.47
CA TYR A 476 -15.84 -21.04 60.07
C TYR A 476 -15.34 -22.46 60.36
N ALA A 477 -14.59 -23.07 59.43
CA ALA A 477 -14.01 -24.40 59.62
C ALA A 477 -13.08 -24.44 60.85
N GLN A 478 -12.25 -23.41 61.03
CA GLN A 478 -11.37 -23.30 62.20
C GLN A 478 -12.15 -23.12 63.51
N VAL A 479 -13.25 -22.37 63.48
CA VAL A 479 -14.14 -22.21 64.63
C VAL A 479 -14.80 -23.53 65.00
N ASN A 480 -15.33 -24.28 64.03
CA ASN A 480 -15.94 -25.59 64.27
C ASN A 480 -14.96 -26.59 64.86
N LYS A 481 -13.72 -26.65 64.34
CA LYS A 481 -12.68 -27.52 64.91
C LYS A 481 -12.39 -27.22 66.38
N THR A 482 -12.41 -25.94 66.75
CA THR A 482 -12.26 -25.51 68.15
C THR A 482 -13.45 -25.97 69.01
N LEU A 483 -14.68 -25.84 68.49
CA LEU A 483 -15.89 -26.28 69.19
C LEU A 483 -15.93 -27.80 69.39
N GLU A 484 -15.53 -28.59 68.39
CA GLU A 484 -15.43 -30.05 68.51
C GLU A 484 -14.41 -30.47 69.58
N GLN A 485 -13.26 -29.81 69.64
CA GLN A 485 -12.24 -30.04 70.68
C GLN A 485 -12.78 -29.69 72.08
N GLU A 486 -13.52 -28.59 72.22
CA GLU A 486 -14.12 -28.20 73.50
C GLU A 486 -15.27 -29.13 73.91
N ALA A 487 -16.11 -29.57 72.97
CA ALA A 487 -17.22 -30.48 73.24
C ALA A 487 -16.73 -31.88 73.66
N THR A 488 -15.69 -32.39 73.01
CA THR A 488 -15.07 -33.68 73.40
C THR A 488 -14.43 -33.61 74.79
N LEU A 489 -13.79 -32.49 75.14
CA LEU A 489 -13.31 -32.23 76.50
C LEU A 489 -14.46 -32.22 77.51
N LEU A 490 -15.55 -31.52 77.20
CA LEU A 490 -16.71 -31.40 78.07
C LEU A 490 -17.39 -32.76 78.31
N ASN A 491 -17.53 -33.58 77.27
CA ASN A 491 -18.09 -34.93 77.38
C ASN A 491 -17.26 -35.82 78.32
N ARG A 492 -15.93 -35.80 78.16
CA ARG A 492 -15.01 -36.57 79.02
C ARG A 492 -15.12 -36.18 80.50
N VAL A 493 -15.33 -34.90 80.81
CA VAL A 493 -15.48 -34.44 82.19
C VAL A 493 -16.81 -34.90 82.79
N LEU A 494 -17.89 -34.84 82.01
CA LEU A 494 -19.21 -35.31 82.45
C LEU A 494 -19.23 -36.82 82.69
N GLU A 495 -18.60 -37.63 81.82
CA GLU A 495 -18.44 -39.07 82.01
C GLU A 495 -17.70 -39.37 83.32
N ASN A 496 -16.55 -38.75 83.56
CA ASN A 496 -15.78 -38.95 84.79
C ASN A 496 -16.55 -38.55 86.07
N LEU A 497 -17.36 -37.49 86.01
CA LEU A 497 -18.25 -37.10 87.12
C LEU A 497 -19.36 -38.12 87.35
N SER A 498 -19.92 -38.71 86.29
CA SER A 498 -20.96 -39.74 86.40
C SER A 498 -20.45 -41.04 87.01
N GLU A 499 -19.16 -41.35 86.80
CA GLU A 499 -18.47 -42.51 87.37
C GLU A 499 -17.95 -42.28 88.80
N GLY A 500 -18.26 -41.12 89.41
CA GLY A 500 -17.91 -40.81 90.80
C GLY A 500 -16.48 -40.29 91.00
N ASN A 501 -15.75 -39.99 89.92
CA ASN A 501 -14.34 -39.67 89.95
C ASN A 501 -14.11 -38.15 89.96
N VAL A 502 -13.87 -37.58 91.15
CA VAL A 502 -13.88 -36.11 91.38
C VAL A 502 -12.49 -35.46 91.21
N THR A 503 -11.47 -36.18 90.71
CA THR A 503 -10.12 -35.64 90.49
C THR A 503 -9.71 -35.67 89.02
N VAL A 504 -10.16 -34.67 88.26
CA VAL A 504 -9.69 -34.43 86.88
C VAL A 504 -9.02 -33.05 86.82
N SER A 505 -7.76 -33.01 86.37
CA SER A 505 -7.01 -31.77 86.11
C SER A 505 -7.46 -31.18 84.77
N LEU A 506 -8.18 -30.05 84.83
CA LEU A 506 -8.71 -29.35 83.66
C LEU A 506 -7.74 -28.26 83.15
N PRO A 507 -7.58 -28.07 81.82
CA PRO A 507 -6.80 -26.97 81.27
C PRO A 507 -7.42 -25.62 81.63
N THR A 508 -6.58 -24.65 82.03
CA THR A 508 -6.98 -23.27 82.37
C THR A 508 -7.25 -22.37 81.15
N ALA A 509 -7.22 -22.93 79.93
CA ALA A 509 -7.33 -22.16 78.70
C ALA A 509 -8.76 -21.61 78.50
N ARG A 510 -8.84 -20.28 78.38
CA ARG A 510 -10.08 -19.51 78.34
C ARG A 510 -10.59 -19.39 76.90
N SER A 511 -11.76 -19.95 76.60
CA SER A 511 -12.55 -19.56 75.42
C SER A 511 -13.73 -18.69 75.86
N GLY A 512 -13.97 -17.57 75.16
CA GLY A 512 -15.09 -16.66 75.43
C GLY A 512 -16.44 -17.17 74.87
N ARG A 513 -16.56 -18.47 74.64
CA ARG A 513 -17.72 -19.11 74.00
C ARG A 513 -18.55 -19.90 75.02
N SER A 514 -19.79 -20.23 74.66
CA SER A 514 -20.75 -20.92 75.53
C SER A 514 -20.24 -22.27 76.05
N THR A 515 -19.48 -23.01 75.23
CA THR A 515 -18.78 -24.25 75.58
C THR A 515 -17.72 -24.05 76.67
N GLY A 516 -16.95 -22.95 76.59
CA GLY A 516 -16.02 -22.54 77.67
C GLY A 516 -16.74 -22.18 78.98
N HIS A 517 -17.91 -21.55 78.90
CA HIS A 517 -18.74 -21.28 80.08
C HIS A 517 -19.32 -22.55 80.71
N ALA A 518 -19.69 -23.54 79.91
CA ALA A 518 -20.19 -24.82 80.40
C ALA A 518 -19.10 -25.63 81.11
N LEU A 519 -17.86 -25.65 80.58
CA LEU A 519 -16.69 -26.22 81.27
C LEU A 519 -16.46 -25.57 82.65
N LEU A 520 -16.60 -24.24 82.75
CA LEU A 520 -16.48 -23.51 84.03
C LEU A 520 -17.57 -23.87 85.05
N ALA A 521 -18.81 -24.06 84.59
CA ALA A 521 -19.91 -24.47 85.47
C ALA A 521 -19.66 -25.86 86.08
N VAL A 522 -19.14 -26.78 85.27
CA VAL A 522 -18.80 -28.15 85.70
C VAL A 522 -17.65 -28.15 86.70
N MET A 523 -16.60 -27.32 86.50
CA MET A 523 -15.52 -27.15 87.48
C MET A 523 -16.03 -26.68 88.86
N ARG A 524 -16.98 -25.74 88.89
CA ARG A 524 -17.56 -25.24 90.14
C ARG A 524 -18.40 -26.30 90.85
N LEU A 525 -19.10 -27.15 90.09
CA LEU A 525 -19.90 -28.24 90.63
C LEU A 525 -19.01 -29.30 91.29
N GLN A 526 -17.93 -29.70 90.61
CA GLN A 526 -16.93 -30.65 91.10
C GLN A 526 -16.39 -30.22 92.47
N ASN A 527 -15.90 -28.99 92.59
CA ASN A 527 -15.37 -28.46 93.86
C ASN A 527 -16.39 -28.44 95.01
N ARG A 528 -17.67 -28.17 94.71
CA ARG A 528 -18.73 -28.20 95.74
C ARG A 528 -19.03 -29.61 96.22
N LEU A 529 -19.01 -30.60 95.31
CA LEU A 529 -19.26 -32.00 95.64
C LEU A 529 -18.14 -32.56 96.53
N THR A 530 -16.86 -32.33 96.18
CA THR A 530 -15.72 -32.75 97.00
C THR A 530 -15.82 -32.23 98.43
N MET A 531 -16.15 -30.94 98.60
CA MET A 531 -16.30 -30.31 99.91
C MET A 531 -17.45 -30.90 100.75
N ARG A 532 -18.60 -31.24 100.13
CA ARG A 532 -19.75 -31.79 100.86
C ARG A 532 -19.53 -33.24 101.29
N PHE A 533 -18.99 -34.08 100.41
CA PHE A 533 -18.73 -35.48 100.75
C PHE A 533 -17.61 -35.62 101.79
N GLY A 534 -16.60 -34.75 101.76
CA GLY A 534 -15.59 -34.67 102.83
C GLY A 534 -16.20 -34.42 104.21
N ARG A 535 -17.11 -33.44 104.35
CA ARG A 535 -17.79 -33.16 105.63
C ARG A 535 -18.68 -34.31 106.12
N LEU A 536 -19.34 -35.04 105.22
CA LEU A 536 -20.19 -36.18 105.56
C LEU A 536 -19.38 -37.33 106.17
N ARG A 537 -18.16 -37.56 105.64
CA ARG A 537 -17.22 -38.53 106.19
C ARG A 537 -16.78 -38.18 107.60
N ASP A 538 -16.39 -36.93 107.84
CA ASP A 538 -15.93 -36.47 109.16
C ASP A 538 -17.03 -36.63 110.22
N LEU A 539 -18.28 -36.33 109.86
CA LEU A 539 -19.44 -36.55 110.73
C LEU A 539 -19.70 -38.04 111.00
N ALA A 540 -19.51 -38.90 110.00
CA ALA A 540 -19.70 -40.33 110.15
C ALA A 540 -18.67 -40.96 111.11
N ASP A 541 -17.39 -40.58 110.98
CA ASP A 541 -16.33 -41.06 111.86
C ASP A 541 -16.54 -40.62 113.32
N LEU A 542 -17.03 -39.38 113.55
CA LEU A 542 -17.31 -38.88 114.89
C LEU A 542 -18.45 -39.67 115.58
N ALA A 543 -19.53 -39.97 114.85
CA ALA A 543 -20.66 -40.71 115.37
C ALA A 543 -20.32 -42.19 115.67
N GLN A 544 -19.48 -42.82 114.84
CA GLN A 544 -19.00 -44.18 115.08
C GLN A 544 -18.15 -44.27 116.36
N LYS A 545 -17.29 -43.27 116.60
CA LYS A 545 -16.47 -43.17 117.82
C LYS A 545 -17.33 -43.09 119.09
N ASN A 546 -18.41 -42.30 119.04
CA ASN A 546 -19.35 -42.18 120.16
C ASN A 546 -20.10 -43.49 120.45
N CYS A 547 -20.50 -44.24 119.42
CA CYS A 547 -21.15 -45.55 119.60
C CYS A 547 -20.24 -46.57 120.29
N LEU A 548 -18.94 -46.59 119.95
CA LEU A 548 -17.98 -47.50 120.57
C LEU A 548 -17.78 -47.17 122.06
N MET A 549 -17.70 -45.89 122.42
CA MET A 549 -17.62 -45.50 123.84
C MET A 549 -18.88 -45.89 124.62
N THR A 550 -20.07 -45.81 124.01
CA THR A 550 -21.31 -46.22 124.68
C THR A 550 -21.38 -47.74 124.90
N ALA A 551 -20.83 -48.54 123.99
CA ALA A 551 -20.74 -49.99 124.14
C ALA A 551 -19.88 -50.37 125.36
N GLU A 552 -18.76 -49.70 125.55
CA GLU A 552 -17.81 -49.98 126.63
C GLU A 552 -18.40 -49.67 128.02
N VAL A 553 -19.20 -48.61 128.14
CA VAL A 553 -19.92 -48.25 129.37
C VAL A 553 -20.96 -49.31 129.75
N ILE A 554 -21.69 -49.84 128.75
CA ILE A 554 -22.70 -50.89 128.97
C ILE A 554 -22.03 -52.19 129.43
N GLN A 555 -20.86 -52.51 128.88
CA GLN A 555 -20.11 -53.71 129.25
C GLN A 555 -19.59 -53.64 130.70
N ARG A 556 -19.19 -52.46 131.17
CA ARG A 556 -18.85 -52.23 132.59
C ARG A 556 -20.06 -52.34 133.52
N LEU A 557 -21.22 -51.81 133.12
CA LEU A 557 -22.49 -51.97 133.85
C LEU A 557 -22.86 -53.45 134.05
N LYS A 558 -22.58 -54.29 133.04
CA LYS A 558 -22.82 -55.74 133.08
C LYS A 558 -21.93 -56.45 134.12
N GLN A 559 -20.68 -56.01 134.29
CA GLN A 559 -19.77 -56.56 135.31
C GLN A 559 -20.20 -56.22 136.74
N VAL A 560 -20.73 -55.01 136.97
CA VAL A 560 -21.23 -54.60 138.30
C VAL A 560 -22.52 -55.35 138.68
N LEU A 561 -23.37 -55.65 137.70
CA LEU A 561 -24.58 -56.45 137.90
C LEU A 561 -24.30 -57.90 138.36
N GLN A 562 -23.12 -58.46 138.04
CA GLN A 562 -22.77 -59.85 138.39
C GLN A 562 -22.21 -60.02 139.81
N SER A 563 -21.82 -58.92 140.48
CA SER A 563 -21.15 -58.96 141.80
C SER A 563 -22.00 -58.48 142.98
N GLY A 564 -23.24 -58.02 142.74
CA GLY A 564 -24.15 -57.51 143.77
C GLY A 564 -25.26 -58.48 144.15
N SER A 565 -25.55 -58.60 145.44
CA SER A 565 -26.70 -59.34 145.97
C SER A 565 -28.00 -58.58 145.69
N PHE A 566 -28.56 -58.71 144.48
CA PHE A 566 -29.83 -58.10 144.10
C PHE A 566 -31.01 -59.05 144.35
N SER A 567 -32.14 -58.49 144.75
CA SER A 567 -33.40 -59.23 144.89
C SER A 567 -33.91 -59.73 143.53
N ARG A 568 -34.58 -60.89 143.50
CA ARG A 568 -34.88 -61.65 142.27
C ARG A 568 -35.72 -60.87 141.24
N GLU A 569 -36.52 -59.90 141.67
CA GLU A 569 -37.31 -59.04 140.78
C GLU A 569 -36.50 -57.90 140.15
N GLN A 570 -35.51 -57.36 140.85
CA GLN A 570 -34.67 -56.25 140.34
C GLN A 570 -33.65 -56.72 139.29
N ALA A 571 -33.14 -57.95 139.43
CA ALA A 571 -32.16 -58.51 138.49
C ALA A 571 -32.75 -58.77 137.09
N ILE A 572 -34.01 -59.24 137.01
CA ILE A 572 -34.67 -59.55 135.73
C ILE A 572 -34.97 -58.27 134.95
N ALA A 573 -35.50 -57.23 135.60
CA ALA A 573 -35.83 -55.96 134.95
C ALA A 573 -34.59 -55.20 134.43
N LEU A 574 -33.47 -55.20 135.17
CA LEU A 574 -32.23 -54.57 134.69
C LEU A 574 -31.58 -55.34 133.52
N GLN A 575 -31.67 -56.67 133.53
CA GLN A 575 -31.05 -57.51 132.51
C GLN A 575 -31.77 -57.40 131.16
N GLU A 576 -33.10 -57.28 131.15
CA GLU A 576 -33.88 -56.97 129.93
C GLU A 576 -33.55 -55.57 129.38
N GLY A 577 -33.40 -54.56 130.26
CA GLY A 577 -33.04 -53.20 129.85
C GLY A 577 -31.68 -53.11 129.16
N VAL A 578 -30.67 -53.84 129.66
CA VAL A 578 -29.33 -53.90 129.05
C VAL A 578 -29.35 -54.60 127.70
N GLN A 579 -30.08 -55.71 127.56
CA GLN A 579 -30.18 -56.43 126.28
C GLN A 579 -30.88 -55.60 125.20
N LEU A 580 -31.93 -54.84 125.54
CA LEU A 580 -32.61 -53.97 124.59
C LEU A 580 -31.68 -52.86 124.07
N PHE A 581 -30.84 -52.31 124.95
CA PHE A 581 -29.89 -51.26 124.60
C PHE A 581 -28.73 -51.77 123.73
N GLU A 582 -28.18 -52.96 124.03
CA GLU A 582 -27.17 -53.63 123.19
C GLU A 582 -27.71 -53.86 121.76
N ARG A 583 -28.97 -54.31 121.63
CA ARG A 583 -29.58 -54.56 120.33
C ARG A 583 -29.77 -53.27 119.51
N ARG A 584 -30.13 -52.16 120.15
CA ARG A 584 -30.20 -50.85 119.47
C ARG A 584 -28.83 -50.31 119.08
N LEU A 585 -27.81 -50.50 119.91
CA LEU A 585 -26.46 -50.03 119.64
C LEU A 585 -25.81 -50.78 118.46
N ALA A 586 -26.03 -52.11 118.38
CA ALA A 586 -25.57 -52.93 117.25
C ALA A 586 -26.21 -52.49 115.93
N ASN A 587 -27.52 -52.24 115.91
CA ASN A 587 -28.19 -51.70 114.72
C ASN A 587 -27.63 -50.33 114.32
N MET A 588 -27.35 -49.45 115.28
CA MET A 588 -26.79 -48.12 114.98
C MET A 588 -25.36 -48.20 114.43
N GLN A 589 -24.54 -49.14 114.92
CA GLN A 589 -23.21 -49.40 114.37
C GLN A 589 -23.27 -49.92 112.92
N GLN A 590 -24.19 -50.85 112.62
CA GLN A 590 -24.34 -51.38 111.28
C GLN A 590 -24.76 -50.29 110.27
N LEU A 591 -25.71 -49.44 110.64
CA LEU A 591 -26.16 -48.31 109.81
C LEU A 591 -25.04 -47.29 109.56
N MET A 592 -24.20 -47.03 110.56
CA MET A 592 -23.04 -46.16 110.41
C MET A 592 -21.96 -46.77 109.50
N GLN A 593 -21.81 -48.09 109.53
CA GLN A 593 -20.84 -48.80 108.69
C GLN A 593 -21.29 -48.82 107.21
N GLU A 594 -22.59 -48.99 106.95
CA GLU A 594 -23.17 -48.81 105.60
C GLU A 594 -23.01 -47.37 105.10
N LEU A 595 -23.27 -46.37 105.95
CA LEU A 595 -23.10 -44.96 105.57
C LEU A 595 -21.65 -44.64 105.23
N ARG A 596 -20.70 -45.23 105.95
CA ARG A 596 -19.27 -45.09 105.68
C ARG A 596 -18.86 -45.76 104.36
N GLN A 597 -19.32 -46.98 104.08
CA GLN A 597 -19.04 -47.65 102.80
C GLN A 597 -19.59 -46.86 101.61
N GLN A 598 -20.78 -46.30 101.74
CA GLN A 598 -21.39 -45.44 100.72
C GLN A 598 -20.55 -44.18 100.46
N VAL A 599 -20.00 -43.53 101.50
CA VAL A 599 -19.17 -42.33 101.35
C VAL A 599 -17.77 -42.65 100.81
N ASP A 600 -17.17 -43.78 101.19
CA ASP A 600 -15.84 -44.19 100.72
C ASP A 600 -15.84 -44.61 99.23
N LEU A 601 -16.96 -45.13 98.69
CA LEU A 601 -17.14 -45.37 97.25
C LEU A 601 -16.98 -44.10 96.40
N TYR A 602 -17.31 -42.92 96.95
CA TYR A 602 -17.18 -41.64 96.25
C TYR A 602 -15.78 -41.03 96.30
N HIS A 603 -14.83 -41.68 96.99
CA HIS A 603 -13.49 -41.10 97.18
C HIS A 603 -12.35 -42.09 96.96
N GLN A 604 -12.57 -43.24 96.29
CA GLN A 604 -11.44 -44.06 95.84
C GLN A 604 -10.61 -43.25 94.83
N PRO A 605 -9.33 -42.95 95.11
CA PRO A 605 -8.46 -42.41 94.10
C PRO A 605 -8.23 -43.52 93.08
N SER A 606 -8.84 -43.43 91.90
CA SER A 606 -8.43 -44.28 90.79
C SER A 606 -6.99 -43.92 90.43
N HIS A 607 -6.06 -44.81 90.76
CA HIS A 607 -4.72 -44.78 90.17
C HIS A 607 -4.87 -44.80 88.63
N PRO A 608 -4.09 -44.00 87.88
CA PRO A 608 -4.25 -43.89 86.45
C PRO A 608 -3.52 -45.04 85.77
N ASP A 609 -4.18 -46.18 85.61
CA ASP A 609 -3.71 -47.20 84.66
C ASP A 609 -4.35 -46.95 83.29
N GLY A 610 -3.46 -46.81 82.31
CA GLY A 610 -3.73 -46.28 80.99
C GLY A 610 -4.73 -47.07 80.18
N VAL A 611 -5.51 -46.33 79.40
CA VAL A 611 -6.11 -46.83 78.16
C VAL A 611 -5.77 -45.83 77.06
N GLU A 612 -4.75 -46.18 76.29
CA GLU A 612 -4.46 -45.62 74.97
C GLU A 612 -5.68 -45.79 74.06
N GLY A 613 -6.43 -44.71 73.86
CA GLY A 613 -7.45 -44.62 72.82
C GLY A 613 -6.82 -44.22 71.49
N ARG A 614 -6.44 -45.22 70.68
CA ARG A 614 -6.19 -45.08 69.24
C ARG A 614 -7.33 -44.29 68.59
N LEU A 615 -7.03 -43.14 68.01
CA LEU A 615 -7.87 -42.54 66.97
C LEU A 615 -7.18 -42.68 65.62
N ILE A 616 -7.72 -43.66 64.90
CA ILE A 616 -7.51 -44.00 63.52
C ILE A 616 -7.87 -42.79 62.65
N GLY A 617 -6.97 -42.43 61.74
CA GLY A 617 -7.25 -41.50 60.66
C GLY A 617 -8.27 -42.04 59.66
N GLY A 618 -9.09 -41.15 59.13
CA GLY A 618 -10.00 -41.41 58.01
C GLY A 618 -10.35 -40.09 57.36
N ARG A 619 -10.08 -40.02 56.05
CA ARG A 619 -10.14 -38.89 55.12
C ARG A 619 -11.39 -38.01 55.18
#